data_AF-A0A1D2W4R7-F1
#
_entry.id   AF-A0A1D2W4R7-F1
#
_cell.length_a   1.000
_cell.length_b   1.000
_cell.length_c   1.000
_cell.angle_alpha   90.00
_cell.angle_beta   90.00
_cell.angle_gamma   90.00
#
_symmetry.space_group_name_H-M   'P 1'
#
loop_
_entity.id
_entity.type
_entity.pdbx_description
1 polymer ?
#
loop_
_entity_poly.entity_id
_entity_poly.type
_entity_poly.pdbx_seq_one_letter_code
_entity_poly.pdbx_strand_id
1 'polypeptide(L)'
;MKLTLAAFLVGVFTFLPAAEAHILIISDSNNYNEASTLVKTLKSKGYKVVALYKENATTKNIIKGMYKADAVIYEGHGGYQSGNYDGNGGTAKAPFALVGSNGFIWGINGQMREGWNGKLFTAPFKKNIPVILLHTCFSTGWVNGKEVANPTETVYNFAKMFNSAGANYYATGWSGAEIVYDFLRGATSFSDANGKNYEKITKYTTYSGVRVWRNDDGMCAFVGNWSGKFPTAAQTTAYDNAAAEKWYNTAVNPKPDLVITKAYKSGNYLYVTVKNQGTASSGVCYTRAWYGTYYKNIYTYGLKSGAYKTYKVYFKYKHGTVKTDYNKKVSEINENNNGKSF
;
A
#
# COMPACT_ATOMS: atom_id res chain seq x y z
N MET A 1 -56.24 -28.28 25.56
CA MET A 1 -55.90 -27.39 24.44
C MET A 1 -54.53 -26.79 24.72
N LYS A 2 -53.46 -27.31 24.10
CA LYS A 2 -52.07 -26.86 24.34
C LYS A 2 -51.75 -25.72 23.37
N LEU A 3 -51.46 -24.53 23.89
CA LEU A 3 -50.89 -23.43 23.11
C LEU A 3 -49.39 -23.69 22.92
N THR A 4 -48.95 -23.87 21.68
CA THR A 4 -47.54 -23.94 21.32
C THR A 4 -47.05 -22.52 21.05
N LEU A 5 -46.15 -22.01 21.89
CA LEU A 5 -45.50 -20.71 21.73
C LEU A 5 -44.39 -20.84 20.68
N ALA A 6 -44.60 -20.27 19.49
CA ALA A 6 -43.55 -20.17 18.48
C ALA A 6 -42.63 -18.98 18.81
N ALA A 7 -41.40 -19.28 19.20
CA ALA A 7 -40.36 -18.27 19.41
C ALA A 7 -39.85 -17.76 18.06
N PHE A 8 -40.12 -16.48 17.75
CA PHE A 8 -39.60 -15.79 16.57
C PHE A 8 -38.18 -15.31 16.84
N LEU A 9 -37.18 -16.02 16.32
CA LEU A 9 -35.77 -15.63 16.42
C LEU A 9 -35.47 -14.55 15.37
N VAL A 10 -35.42 -13.29 15.79
CA VAL A 10 -34.90 -12.19 14.97
C VAL A 10 -33.39 -12.31 14.92
N GLY A 11 -32.86 -12.87 13.83
CA GLY A 11 -31.42 -12.89 13.56
C GLY A 11 -30.91 -11.47 13.32
N VAL A 12 -30.17 -10.93 14.29
CA VAL A 12 -29.36 -9.72 14.11
C VAL A 12 -28.26 -10.08 13.12
N PHE A 13 -28.43 -9.72 11.85
CA PHE A 13 -27.33 -9.70 10.89
C PHE A 13 -26.34 -8.62 11.34
N THR A 14 -25.29 -9.03 12.02
CA THR A 14 -24.11 -8.20 12.18
C THR A 14 -23.53 -7.99 10.78
N PHE A 15 -23.75 -6.80 10.21
CA PHE A 15 -23.04 -6.36 9.02
C PHE A 15 -21.55 -6.33 9.39
N LEU A 16 -20.85 -7.42 9.10
CA LEU A 16 -19.39 -7.39 9.04
C LEU A 16 -19.03 -6.24 8.10
N PRO A 17 -18.10 -5.34 8.46
CA PRO A 17 -17.66 -4.30 7.55
C PRO A 17 -17.22 -4.98 6.26
N ALA A 18 -17.99 -4.75 5.20
CA ALA A 18 -17.75 -5.34 3.90
C ALA A 18 -16.31 -5.01 3.53
N ALA A 19 -15.51 -6.03 3.21
CA ALA A 19 -14.11 -5.83 2.86
C ALA A 19 -14.01 -4.81 1.70
N GLU A 20 -13.43 -3.64 2.01
CA GLU A 20 -13.17 -2.55 1.07
C GLU A 20 -12.23 -2.99 -0.05
N ALA A 21 -12.48 -2.53 -1.27
CA ALA A 21 -11.79 -3.00 -2.46
C ALA A 21 -12.12 -2.14 -3.67
N HIS A 22 -11.14 -1.55 -4.30
CA HIS A 22 -11.33 -0.57 -5.37
C HIS A 22 -10.38 -0.89 -6.52
N ILE A 23 -10.59 -0.24 -7.66
CA ILE A 23 -9.56 -0.16 -8.69
C ILE A 23 -8.61 0.97 -8.31
N LEU A 24 -7.35 0.64 -8.06
CA LEU A 24 -6.30 1.61 -7.89
C LEU A 24 -5.72 1.97 -9.26
N ILE A 25 -5.74 3.25 -9.60
CA ILE A 25 -5.07 3.78 -10.80
C ILE A 25 -4.01 4.78 -10.35
N ILE A 26 -2.77 4.54 -10.76
CA ILE A 26 -1.62 5.36 -10.45
C ILE A 26 -1.08 5.92 -11.75
N SER A 27 -0.84 7.22 -11.82
CA SER A 27 -0.05 7.82 -12.89
C SER A 27 0.96 8.80 -12.30
N ASP A 28 2.24 8.44 -12.39
CA ASP A 28 3.38 9.30 -12.01
C ASP A 28 3.97 10.03 -13.23
N SER A 29 3.46 9.73 -14.42
CA SER A 29 3.96 10.20 -15.71
C SER A 29 3.43 11.60 -16.07
N ASN A 30 4.08 12.25 -17.03
CA ASN A 30 3.58 13.48 -17.66
C ASN A 30 2.38 13.23 -18.59
N ASN A 31 2.02 11.97 -18.90
CA ASN A 31 0.94 11.59 -19.81
C ASN A 31 -0.40 11.30 -19.09
N TYR A 32 -0.77 12.22 -18.18
CA TYR A 32 -2.00 12.17 -17.37
C TYR A 32 -3.29 11.85 -18.15
N ASN A 33 -3.32 12.13 -19.45
CA ASN A 33 -4.50 11.99 -20.28
C ASN A 33 -4.99 10.54 -20.37
N GLU A 34 -4.09 9.56 -20.37
CA GLU A 34 -4.46 8.15 -20.50
C GLU A 34 -5.12 7.62 -19.21
N ALA A 35 -4.41 7.66 -18.08
CA ALA A 35 -5.00 7.28 -16.79
C ALA A 35 -6.24 8.10 -16.44
N SER A 36 -6.31 9.40 -16.77
CA SER A 36 -7.52 10.21 -16.55
C SER A 36 -8.71 9.72 -17.37
N THR A 37 -8.48 9.38 -18.65
CA THR A 37 -9.53 8.83 -19.53
C THR A 37 -10.03 7.49 -19.02
N LEU A 38 -9.12 6.61 -18.59
CA LEU A 38 -9.48 5.32 -18.02
C LEU A 38 -10.29 5.48 -16.72
N VAL A 39 -9.88 6.38 -15.83
CA VAL A 39 -10.60 6.68 -14.58
C VAL A 39 -12.01 7.20 -14.88
N LYS A 40 -12.18 8.12 -15.84
CA LYS A 40 -13.50 8.62 -16.25
C LYS A 40 -14.38 7.49 -16.78
N THR A 41 -13.82 6.62 -17.61
CA THR A 41 -14.53 5.48 -18.22
C THR A 41 -14.97 4.45 -17.17
N LEU A 42 -14.11 4.12 -16.21
CA LEU A 42 -14.46 3.20 -15.13
C LEU A 42 -15.55 3.80 -14.22
N LYS A 43 -15.39 5.06 -13.83
CA LYS A 43 -16.39 5.76 -13.00
C LYS A 43 -17.74 5.86 -13.69
N SER A 44 -17.79 6.16 -15.00
CA SER A 44 -19.06 6.22 -15.75
C SER A 44 -19.76 4.86 -15.85
N LYS A 45 -19.01 3.76 -15.74
CA LYS A 45 -19.52 2.39 -15.64
C LYS A 45 -19.79 1.91 -14.20
N GLY A 46 -19.73 2.80 -13.22
CA GLY A 46 -20.11 2.52 -11.83
C GLY A 46 -19.01 1.92 -10.93
N TYR A 47 -17.78 1.79 -11.43
CA TYR A 47 -16.67 1.27 -10.66
C TYR A 47 -16.24 2.21 -9.53
N LYS A 48 -15.80 1.64 -8.41
CA LYS A 48 -15.14 2.37 -7.33
C LYS A 48 -13.65 2.46 -7.64
N VAL A 49 -13.16 3.70 -7.78
CA VAL A 49 -11.80 3.98 -8.26
C VAL A 49 -11.09 4.94 -7.31
N VAL A 50 -9.88 4.58 -6.89
CA VAL A 50 -8.91 5.50 -6.26
C VAL A 50 -7.89 5.86 -7.31
N ALA A 51 -7.77 7.15 -7.60
CA ALA A 51 -6.83 7.65 -8.58
C ALA A 51 -5.75 8.48 -7.87
N LEU A 52 -4.49 8.14 -8.11
CA LEU A 52 -3.32 8.83 -7.57
C LEU A 52 -2.52 9.40 -8.75
N TYR A 53 -2.37 10.72 -8.77
CA TYR A 53 -1.71 11.44 -9.85
C TYR A 53 -0.58 12.30 -9.33
N LYS A 54 0.55 12.34 -10.06
CA LYS A 54 1.66 13.27 -9.83
C LYS A 54 2.08 13.32 -8.37
N GLU A 55 2.04 14.49 -7.71
CA GLU A 55 2.43 14.65 -6.32
C GLU A 55 1.64 13.77 -5.34
N ASN A 56 0.40 13.38 -5.69
CA ASN A 56 -0.40 12.47 -4.87
C ASN A 56 0.02 11.00 -5.00
N ALA A 57 0.73 10.62 -6.06
CA ALA A 57 1.28 9.29 -6.29
C ALA A 57 2.59 9.06 -5.50
N THR A 58 2.60 9.43 -4.21
CA THR A 58 3.71 9.11 -3.31
C THR A 58 3.80 7.60 -3.09
N THR A 59 4.98 7.09 -2.71
CA THR A 59 5.18 5.67 -2.37
C THR A 59 4.19 5.21 -1.29
N LYS A 60 4.00 6.01 -0.24
CA LYS A 60 3.01 5.75 0.82
C LYS A 60 1.59 5.63 0.27
N ASN A 61 1.15 6.57 -0.57
CA ASN A 61 -0.20 6.55 -1.11
C ASN A 61 -0.41 5.39 -2.08
N ILE A 62 0.58 5.06 -2.91
CA ILE A 62 0.54 3.88 -3.78
C ILE A 62 0.37 2.61 -2.95
N ILE A 63 1.21 2.41 -1.93
CA ILE A 63 1.17 1.22 -1.07
C ILE A 63 -0.17 1.12 -0.32
N LYS A 64 -0.68 2.25 0.20
CA LYS A 64 -2.00 2.30 0.83
C LYS A 64 -3.14 2.04 -0.15
N GLY A 65 -3.06 2.58 -1.36
CA GLY A 65 -4.02 2.33 -2.43
C GLY A 65 -4.07 0.85 -2.79
N MET A 66 -2.95 0.12 -2.71
CA MET A 66 -2.98 -1.33 -2.96
C MET A 66 -3.74 -2.10 -1.87
N TYR A 67 -3.97 -1.52 -0.68
CA TYR A 67 -4.62 -2.21 0.43
C TYR A 67 -6.02 -2.68 0.03
N LYS A 68 -6.18 -4.01 -0.03
CA LYS A 68 -7.37 -4.75 -0.45
C LYS A 68 -7.91 -4.38 -1.85
N ALA A 69 -7.12 -3.76 -2.72
CA ALA A 69 -7.54 -3.43 -4.07
C ALA A 69 -8.04 -4.68 -4.85
N ASP A 70 -9.03 -4.48 -5.73
CA ASP A 70 -9.55 -5.50 -6.66
C ASP A 70 -8.81 -5.50 -8.01
N ALA A 71 -8.10 -4.42 -8.30
CA ALA A 71 -7.23 -4.27 -9.45
C ALA A 71 -6.22 -3.16 -9.16
N VAL A 72 -5.01 -3.30 -9.69
CA VAL A 72 -4.00 -2.23 -9.68
C VAL A 72 -3.60 -1.94 -11.11
N ILE A 73 -3.69 -0.67 -11.50
CA ILE A 73 -3.26 -0.18 -12.80
C ILE A 73 -2.24 0.91 -12.54
N TYR A 74 -1.03 0.74 -13.05
CA TYR A 74 0.07 1.68 -12.87
C TYR A 74 0.59 2.12 -14.23
N GLU A 75 0.46 3.42 -14.50
CA GLU A 75 0.95 4.07 -15.70
C GLU A 75 2.12 4.97 -15.30
N GLY A 76 3.35 4.50 -15.47
CA GLY A 76 4.45 5.22 -14.86
C GLY A 76 5.84 4.64 -15.03
N HIS A 77 6.83 5.30 -14.44
CA HIS A 77 8.23 4.92 -14.60
C HIS A 77 8.58 3.59 -13.91
N GLY A 78 9.38 2.78 -14.59
CA GLY A 78 10.04 1.62 -13.98
C GLY A 78 11.40 1.99 -13.43
N GLY A 79 11.64 1.68 -12.16
CA GLY A 79 12.92 1.91 -11.49
C GLY A 79 13.83 0.68 -11.53
N TYR A 80 15.14 0.92 -11.50
CA TYR A 80 16.17 -0.10 -11.30
C TYR A 80 17.27 0.44 -10.38
N GLN A 81 17.99 -0.44 -9.71
CA GLN A 81 19.10 -0.04 -8.85
C GLN A 81 20.33 0.33 -9.69
N SER A 82 21.03 1.41 -9.33
CA SER A 82 22.27 1.81 -10.01
C SER A 82 23.28 0.66 -10.07
N GLY A 83 23.92 0.49 -11.23
CA GLY A 83 24.83 -0.62 -11.53
C GLY A 83 24.15 -1.91 -12.02
N ASN A 84 22.82 -2.00 -11.98
CA ASN A 84 22.09 -3.20 -12.42
C ASN A 84 21.70 -3.20 -13.89
N TYR A 85 21.99 -2.13 -14.64
CA TYR A 85 21.74 -2.03 -16.07
C TYR A 85 22.69 -0.99 -16.67
N ASP A 86 23.15 -1.23 -17.89
CA ASP A 86 24.17 -0.44 -18.59
C ASP A 86 23.59 0.78 -19.35
N GLY A 87 22.26 0.90 -19.42
CA GLY A 87 21.60 1.95 -20.17
C GLY A 87 21.52 1.70 -21.68
N ASN A 88 21.97 0.53 -22.16
CA ASN A 88 22.22 0.30 -23.59
C ASN A 88 21.78 -1.09 -24.11
N GLY A 89 20.67 -1.62 -23.60
CA GLY A 89 20.12 -2.91 -24.02
C GLY A 89 20.88 -4.10 -23.44
N GLY A 90 21.82 -3.89 -22.52
CA GLY A 90 22.52 -4.96 -21.83
C GLY A 90 21.62 -5.73 -20.86
N THR A 91 22.26 -6.56 -20.03
CA THR A 91 21.57 -7.34 -19.01
C THR A 91 21.03 -6.42 -17.91
N ALA A 92 19.75 -6.56 -17.56
CA ALA A 92 19.12 -5.87 -16.45
C ALA A 92 18.95 -6.82 -15.25
N LYS A 93 19.29 -6.36 -14.04
CA LYS A 93 19.24 -7.16 -12.80
C LYS A 93 18.29 -6.56 -11.77
N ALA A 94 17.55 -7.43 -11.09
CA ALA A 94 16.73 -7.06 -9.94
C ALA A 94 17.60 -6.43 -8.80
N PRO A 95 17.04 -5.56 -7.95
CA PRO A 95 15.62 -5.24 -7.84
C PRO A 95 15.14 -4.22 -8.87
N PHE A 96 13.89 -4.40 -9.31
CA PHE A 96 13.12 -3.41 -10.08
C PHE A 96 12.10 -2.74 -9.16
N ALA A 97 11.62 -1.56 -9.55
CA ALA A 97 10.71 -0.77 -8.71
C ALA A 97 9.56 -0.15 -9.49
N LEU A 98 8.46 0.08 -8.77
CA LEU A 98 7.54 1.16 -9.10
C LEU A 98 8.13 2.47 -8.60
N VAL A 99 8.00 3.53 -9.38
CA VAL A 99 8.41 4.88 -8.98
C VAL A 99 7.19 5.62 -8.44
N GLY A 100 7.36 6.28 -7.29
CA GLY A 100 6.43 7.25 -6.75
C GLY A 100 7.04 8.64 -6.80
N SER A 101 6.20 9.67 -6.63
CA SER A 101 6.63 11.07 -6.71
C SER A 101 7.73 11.47 -5.72
N ASN A 102 7.94 10.66 -4.67
CA ASN A 102 8.91 10.90 -3.60
C ASN A 102 9.88 9.73 -3.37
N GLY A 103 9.93 8.72 -4.25
CA GLY A 103 10.84 7.58 -4.06
C GLY A 103 10.47 6.32 -4.84
N PHE A 104 10.90 5.18 -4.31
CA PHE A 104 10.79 3.86 -4.98
C PHE A 104 10.08 2.84 -4.09
N ILE A 105 9.34 1.94 -4.74
CA ILE A 105 8.80 0.71 -4.13
C ILE A 105 9.51 -0.46 -4.82
N TRP A 106 10.52 -1.03 -4.15
CA TRP A 106 11.37 -2.08 -4.70
C TRP A 106 10.73 -3.46 -4.59
N GLY A 107 10.72 -4.22 -5.67
CA GLY A 107 10.43 -5.65 -5.67
C GLY A 107 11.66 -6.46 -5.24
N ILE A 108 11.55 -7.21 -4.13
CA ILE A 108 12.64 -8.00 -3.54
C ILE A 108 12.11 -9.38 -3.18
N ASN A 109 12.54 -10.41 -3.91
CA ASN A 109 12.21 -11.81 -3.63
C ASN A 109 10.70 -12.10 -3.48
N GLY A 110 9.85 -11.42 -4.26
CA GLY A 110 8.39 -11.57 -4.17
C GLY A 110 7.71 -10.71 -3.09
N GLN A 111 8.48 -9.86 -2.43
CA GLN A 111 7.98 -8.84 -1.50
C GLN A 111 8.25 -7.45 -2.06
N MET A 112 7.70 -6.44 -1.39
CA MET A 112 7.90 -5.02 -1.67
C MET A 112 8.65 -4.35 -0.52
N ARG A 113 9.38 -3.28 -0.84
CA ARG A 113 10.05 -2.41 0.13
C ARG A 113 9.87 -0.94 -0.26
N GLU A 114 9.38 -0.13 0.67
CA GLU A 114 9.39 1.32 0.50
C GLU A 114 10.79 1.89 0.77
N GLY A 115 11.36 2.58 -0.20
CA GLY A 115 12.71 3.13 -0.11
C GLY A 115 13.80 2.08 0.10
N TRP A 116 14.98 2.53 0.53
CA TRP A 116 16.16 1.65 0.64
C TRP A 116 16.16 0.76 1.88
N ASN A 117 15.62 1.27 2.99
CA ASN A 117 15.72 0.64 4.30
C ASN A 117 14.36 0.29 4.91
N GLY A 118 13.28 0.36 4.13
CA GLY A 118 11.95 -0.02 4.58
C GLY A 118 11.87 -1.50 4.96
N LYS A 119 10.87 -1.86 5.76
CA LYS A 119 10.55 -3.25 6.05
C LYS A 119 9.99 -3.93 4.79
N LEU A 120 10.30 -5.21 4.61
CA LEU A 120 9.69 -6.02 3.56
C LEU A 120 8.24 -6.36 3.90
N PHE A 121 7.35 -6.22 2.93
CA PHE A 121 5.94 -6.59 3.05
C PHE A 121 5.43 -7.24 1.77
N THR A 122 4.41 -8.09 1.89
CA THR A 122 3.68 -8.62 0.73
C THR A 122 2.72 -7.54 0.21
N ALA A 123 2.58 -7.42 -1.11
CA ALA A 123 1.65 -6.48 -1.72
C ALA A 123 0.23 -6.66 -1.12
N PRO A 124 -0.42 -5.59 -0.62
CA PRO A 124 -1.54 -5.73 0.30
C PRO A 124 -2.92 -5.84 -0.37
N PHE A 125 -2.97 -6.21 -1.65
CA PHE A 125 -4.22 -6.35 -2.39
C PHE A 125 -4.88 -7.72 -2.20
N LYS A 126 -6.06 -7.92 -2.77
CA LYS A 126 -6.72 -9.23 -2.79
C LYS A 126 -5.99 -10.21 -3.70
N LYS A 127 -6.06 -11.51 -3.41
CA LYS A 127 -5.52 -12.54 -4.30
C LYS A 127 -6.29 -12.60 -5.62
N ASN A 128 -5.64 -13.11 -6.67
CA ASN A 128 -6.19 -13.33 -8.01
C ASN A 128 -6.69 -12.07 -8.73
N ILE A 129 -6.21 -10.90 -8.34
CA ILE A 129 -6.54 -9.64 -9.01
C ILE A 129 -5.65 -9.40 -10.24
N PRO A 130 -6.09 -8.58 -11.20
CA PRO A 130 -5.22 -8.02 -12.22
C PRO A 130 -4.29 -6.93 -11.63
N VAL A 131 -3.00 -7.04 -11.93
CA VAL A 131 -2.03 -5.94 -11.83
C VAL A 131 -1.55 -5.63 -13.25
N ILE A 132 -1.82 -4.42 -13.71
CA ILE A 132 -1.63 -3.96 -15.09
C ILE A 132 -0.63 -2.80 -15.08
N LEU A 133 0.51 -2.98 -15.73
CA LEU A 133 1.52 -1.94 -15.91
C LEU A 133 1.46 -1.37 -17.33
N LEU A 134 1.39 -0.04 -17.44
CA LEU A 134 1.34 0.70 -18.69
C LEU A 134 2.61 1.55 -18.78
N HIS A 135 3.37 1.41 -19.87
CA HIS A 135 4.58 2.18 -20.14
C HIS A 135 5.68 2.11 -19.08
N THR A 136 5.67 1.07 -18.25
CA THR A 136 6.63 0.93 -17.17
C THR A 136 7.91 0.29 -17.68
N CYS A 137 9.02 1.03 -17.65
CA CYS A 137 10.34 0.48 -18.00
C CYS A 137 10.58 -0.85 -17.28
N PHE A 138 11.25 -1.78 -17.96
CA PHE A 138 11.55 -3.16 -17.55
C PHE A 138 10.33 -4.07 -17.39
N SER A 139 9.09 -3.55 -17.29
CA SER A 139 7.89 -4.37 -17.05
C SER A 139 7.61 -5.40 -18.16
N THR A 140 8.04 -5.11 -19.39
CA THR A 140 7.91 -5.97 -20.58
C THR A 140 9.25 -6.53 -21.05
N GLY A 141 10.35 -6.23 -20.33
CA GLY A 141 11.72 -6.47 -20.80
C GLY A 141 12.29 -5.34 -21.66
N TRP A 142 11.58 -4.22 -21.79
CA TRP A 142 12.02 -3.05 -22.55
C TRP A 142 12.28 -1.83 -21.66
N VAL A 143 13.26 -1.02 -22.00
CA VAL A 143 13.56 0.28 -21.34
C VAL A 143 14.10 1.26 -22.37
N ASN A 144 13.59 2.49 -22.38
CA ASN A 144 14.03 3.57 -23.28
C ASN A 144 14.13 3.15 -24.76
N GLY A 145 13.14 2.38 -25.24
CA GLY A 145 13.10 1.91 -26.63
C GLY A 145 14.10 0.80 -26.96
N LYS A 146 14.70 0.13 -25.96
CA LYS A 146 15.60 -1.01 -26.15
C LYS A 146 15.10 -2.21 -25.36
N GLU A 147 15.13 -3.39 -25.98
CA GLU A 147 14.98 -4.65 -25.27
C GLU A 147 16.27 -4.94 -24.49
N VAL A 148 16.13 -5.39 -23.25
CA VAL A 148 17.28 -5.83 -22.44
C VAL A 148 17.74 -7.21 -22.90
N ALA A 149 19.02 -7.54 -22.71
CA ALA A 149 19.59 -8.82 -23.15
C ALA A 149 18.97 -10.07 -22.47
N ASN A 150 18.31 -9.90 -21.33
CA ASN A 150 17.67 -10.97 -20.54
C ASN A 150 16.19 -10.65 -20.25
N PRO A 151 15.33 -10.49 -21.28
CA PRO A 151 14.02 -9.90 -21.12
C PRO A 151 13.05 -10.82 -20.35
N THR A 152 13.14 -12.14 -20.55
CA THR A 152 12.35 -13.13 -19.81
C THR A 152 12.61 -13.06 -18.30
N GLU A 153 13.89 -13.04 -17.91
CA GLU A 153 14.30 -12.94 -16.50
C GLU A 153 13.90 -11.60 -15.89
N THR A 154 14.03 -10.52 -16.67
CA THR A 154 13.64 -9.17 -16.25
C THR A 154 12.15 -9.10 -15.93
N VAL A 155 11.29 -9.55 -16.86
CA VAL A 155 9.83 -9.61 -16.67
C VAL A 155 9.49 -10.50 -15.47
N TYR A 156 10.08 -11.69 -15.36
CA TYR A 156 9.85 -12.59 -14.23
C TYR A 156 10.13 -11.89 -12.90
N ASN A 157 11.30 -11.25 -12.76
CA ASN A 157 11.70 -10.61 -11.52
C ASN A 157 10.86 -9.37 -11.17
N PHE A 158 10.44 -8.60 -12.19
CA PHE A 158 9.53 -7.47 -11.98
C PHE A 158 8.15 -7.97 -11.52
N ALA A 159 7.57 -8.93 -12.25
CA ALA A 159 6.25 -9.49 -11.97
C ALA A 159 6.18 -10.18 -10.60
N LYS A 160 7.31 -10.75 -10.13
CA LYS A 160 7.42 -11.50 -8.87
C LYS A 160 6.88 -10.75 -7.66
N MET A 161 7.09 -9.42 -7.55
CA MET A 161 6.57 -8.64 -6.41
C MET A 161 5.03 -8.62 -6.32
N PHE A 162 4.34 -8.91 -7.44
CA PHE A 162 2.90 -9.00 -7.51
C PHE A 162 2.41 -10.45 -7.49
N ASN A 163 3.02 -11.33 -8.29
CA ASN A 163 2.60 -12.73 -8.39
C ASN A 163 2.79 -13.49 -7.07
N SER A 164 3.81 -13.17 -6.27
CA SER A 164 3.98 -13.77 -4.94
C SER A 164 2.87 -13.38 -3.94
N ALA A 165 2.14 -12.29 -4.20
CA ALA A 165 0.90 -11.94 -3.49
C ALA A 165 -0.36 -12.53 -4.15
N GLY A 166 -0.21 -13.29 -5.24
CA GLY A 166 -1.27 -13.97 -5.96
C GLY A 166 -1.91 -13.16 -7.08
N ALA A 167 -1.31 -12.07 -7.55
CA ALA A 167 -1.84 -11.31 -8.69
C ALA A 167 -1.60 -12.01 -10.03
N ASN A 168 -2.38 -11.62 -11.03
CA ASN A 168 -2.13 -11.85 -12.45
C ASN A 168 -1.49 -10.58 -13.01
N TYR A 169 -0.25 -10.70 -13.47
CA TYR A 169 0.54 -9.59 -13.97
C TYR A 169 0.37 -9.47 -15.49
N TYR A 170 0.00 -8.28 -15.95
CA TYR A 170 0.04 -7.88 -17.35
C TYR A 170 0.83 -6.59 -17.48
N ALA A 171 1.65 -6.47 -18.51
CA ALA A 171 2.35 -5.25 -18.83
C ALA A 171 2.32 -4.96 -20.33
N THR A 172 2.28 -3.68 -20.69
CA THR A 172 2.40 -3.23 -22.08
C THR A 172 3.26 -1.98 -22.19
N GLY A 173 4.07 -1.92 -23.25
CA GLY A 173 4.81 -0.73 -23.66
C GLY A 173 4.02 0.18 -24.60
N TRP A 174 2.89 -0.29 -25.13
CA TRP A 174 2.04 0.47 -26.05
C TRP A 174 1.20 1.52 -25.34
N SER A 175 0.85 2.56 -26.10
CA SER A 175 -0.11 3.57 -25.63
C SER A 175 -1.49 2.97 -25.55
N GLY A 176 -2.17 3.17 -24.43
CA GLY A 176 -3.51 2.66 -24.21
C GLY A 176 -3.60 1.53 -23.18
N ALA A 177 -4.73 1.51 -22.48
CA ALA A 177 -5.13 0.47 -21.54
C ALA A 177 -6.03 -0.58 -22.21
N GLU A 178 -5.72 -0.99 -23.44
CA GLU A 178 -6.62 -1.82 -24.28
C GLU A 178 -7.11 -3.09 -23.59
N ILE A 179 -6.23 -3.79 -22.86
CA ILE A 179 -6.63 -4.98 -22.10
C ILE A 179 -7.77 -4.69 -21.11
N VAL A 180 -7.79 -3.49 -20.51
CA VAL A 180 -8.86 -3.05 -19.60
C VAL A 180 -10.12 -2.74 -20.40
N TYR A 181 -9.99 -2.06 -21.55
CA TYR A 181 -11.14 -1.80 -22.43
C TYR A 181 -11.77 -3.08 -22.97
N ASP A 182 -10.99 -4.13 -23.24
CA ASP A 182 -11.50 -5.45 -23.62
C ASP A 182 -12.38 -6.05 -22.52
N PHE A 183 -11.98 -5.97 -21.25
CA PHE A 183 -12.84 -6.36 -20.13
C PHE A 183 -14.11 -5.49 -20.05
N LEU A 184 -13.99 -4.18 -20.25
CA LEU A 184 -15.14 -3.27 -20.24
C LEU A 184 -16.09 -3.45 -21.44
N ARG A 185 -15.62 -4.13 -22.49
CA ARG A 185 -16.39 -4.59 -23.66
C ARG A 185 -16.88 -6.05 -23.52
N GLY A 186 -16.72 -6.65 -22.35
CA GLY A 186 -17.29 -7.96 -22.02
C GLY A 186 -16.32 -9.14 -22.15
N ALA A 187 -15.01 -8.91 -22.19
CA ALA A 187 -14.08 -10.01 -21.97
C ALA A 187 -14.26 -10.64 -20.58
N THR A 188 -14.24 -11.96 -20.53
CA THR A 188 -14.59 -12.76 -19.35
C THR A 188 -13.38 -13.30 -18.59
N SER A 189 -12.20 -13.24 -19.21
CA SER A 189 -10.91 -13.66 -18.66
C SER A 189 -9.76 -12.95 -19.38
N PHE A 190 -8.54 -13.03 -18.84
CA PHE A 190 -7.34 -12.55 -19.54
C PHE A 190 -7.13 -13.26 -20.88
N SER A 191 -7.47 -14.55 -21.00
CA SER A 191 -7.38 -15.27 -22.27
C SER A 191 -8.31 -14.69 -23.33
N ASP A 192 -9.55 -14.38 -22.93
CA ASP A 192 -10.57 -13.78 -23.80
C ASP A 192 -10.19 -12.35 -24.19
N ALA A 193 -9.73 -11.55 -23.22
CA ALA A 193 -9.22 -10.20 -23.47
C ALA A 193 -8.01 -10.23 -24.42
N ASN A 194 -7.02 -11.09 -24.19
CA ASN A 194 -5.89 -11.30 -25.10
C ASN A 194 -6.33 -11.73 -26.51
N GLY A 195 -7.41 -12.51 -26.64
CA GLY A 195 -7.97 -12.90 -27.94
C GLY A 195 -8.58 -11.73 -28.73
N LYS A 196 -9.01 -10.67 -28.03
CA LYS A 196 -9.60 -9.43 -28.57
C LYS A 196 -8.57 -8.32 -28.78
N ASN A 197 -7.45 -8.39 -28.07
CA ASN A 197 -6.36 -7.42 -28.16
C ASN A 197 -5.72 -7.43 -29.57
N TYR A 198 -5.30 -6.25 -30.03
CA TYR A 198 -4.63 -6.07 -31.31
C TYR A 198 -3.31 -6.84 -31.36
N GLU A 199 -2.52 -6.77 -30.29
CA GLU A 199 -1.29 -7.54 -30.16
C GLU A 199 -1.41 -8.64 -29.14
N LYS A 200 -1.53 -9.85 -29.65
CA LYS A 200 -1.77 -11.05 -28.85
C LYS A 200 -0.47 -11.56 -28.27
N ILE A 201 -0.50 -11.86 -26.98
CA ILE A 201 0.54 -12.64 -26.31
C ILE A 201 0.31 -14.11 -26.64
N THR A 202 1.22 -14.72 -27.39
CA THR A 202 1.08 -16.10 -27.90
C THR A 202 2.25 -17.01 -27.54
N LYS A 203 3.41 -16.44 -27.17
CA LYS A 203 4.63 -17.18 -26.87
C LYS A 203 4.94 -17.11 -25.39
N TYR A 204 5.59 -18.15 -24.87
CA TYR A 204 6.14 -18.12 -23.51
C TYR A 204 7.51 -18.78 -23.46
N THR A 205 8.30 -18.31 -22.50
CA THR A 205 9.52 -18.95 -22.05
C THR A 205 9.35 -19.35 -20.60
N THR A 206 9.85 -20.53 -20.21
CA THR A 206 9.84 -20.94 -18.81
C THR A 206 11.13 -20.47 -18.14
N TYR A 207 11.01 -19.70 -17.06
CA TYR A 207 12.13 -19.27 -16.23
C TYR A 207 11.82 -19.57 -14.76
N SER A 208 12.73 -20.27 -14.08
CA SER A 208 12.53 -20.73 -12.69
C SER A 208 11.19 -21.46 -12.46
N GLY A 209 10.74 -22.27 -13.44
CA GLY A 209 9.47 -23.00 -13.38
C GLY A 209 8.21 -22.17 -13.64
N VAL A 210 8.34 -20.87 -13.92
CA VAL A 210 7.23 -19.96 -14.23
C VAL A 210 7.18 -19.65 -15.72
N ARG A 211 5.99 -19.71 -16.33
CA ARG A 211 5.79 -19.28 -17.72
C ARG A 211 5.70 -17.77 -17.78
N VAL A 212 6.66 -17.16 -18.48
CA VAL A 212 6.66 -15.75 -18.82
C VAL A 212 6.20 -15.61 -20.26
N TRP A 213 5.02 -15.06 -20.46
CA TRP A 213 4.40 -14.92 -21.76
C TRP A 213 4.71 -13.55 -22.36
N ARG A 214 5.00 -13.50 -23.67
CA ARG A 214 5.25 -12.27 -24.43
C ARG A 214 4.65 -12.34 -25.84
N ASN A 215 4.36 -11.19 -26.44
CA ASN A 215 4.03 -11.07 -27.87
C ASN A 215 5.33 -11.09 -28.72
N ASP A 216 5.18 -11.01 -30.04
CA ASP A 216 6.29 -11.25 -30.98
C ASP A 216 7.38 -10.17 -30.96
N ASP A 217 7.03 -8.91 -30.73
CA ASP A 217 7.99 -7.81 -30.53
C ASP A 217 8.39 -7.62 -29.06
N GLY A 218 7.80 -8.41 -28.14
CA GLY A 218 8.10 -8.36 -26.72
C GLY A 218 7.57 -7.13 -25.98
N MET A 219 6.73 -6.29 -26.60
CA MET A 219 6.14 -5.08 -26.01
C MET A 219 4.96 -5.36 -25.08
N CYS A 220 4.42 -6.57 -25.06
CA CYS A 220 3.41 -7.01 -24.11
C CYS A 220 3.91 -8.25 -23.34
N ALA A 221 3.61 -8.31 -22.05
CA ALA A 221 4.01 -9.43 -21.20
C ALA A 221 2.89 -9.85 -20.24
N PHE A 222 2.81 -11.15 -19.96
CA PHE A 222 1.87 -11.71 -18.99
C PHE A 222 2.54 -12.79 -18.14
N VAL A 223 2.31 -12.72 -16.83
CA VAL A 223 2.72 -13.74 -15.86
C VAL A 223 1.55 -13.97 -14.90
N GLY A 224 0.95 -15.15 -14.96
CA GLY A 224 -0.19 -15.47 -14.11
C GLY A 224 -1.12 -16.50 -14.72
N ASN A 225 -2.37 -16.46 -14.28
CA ASN A 225 -3.43 -17.36 -14.70
C ASN A 225 -4.29 -16.71 -15.79
N TRP A 226 -4.27 -17.27 -17.00
CA TRP A 226 -5.07 -16.80 -18.14
C TRP A 226 -6.59 -16.83 -17.89
N SER A 227 -7.07 -17.64 -16.94
CA SER A 227 -8.48 -17.63 -16.51
C SER A 227 -8.81 -16.53 -15.49
N GLY A 228 -7.80 -15.78 -15.04
CA GLY A 228 -7.97 -14.60 -14.19
C GLY A 228 -8.87 -13.56 -14.85
N LYS A 229 -9.53 -12.74 -14.04
CA LYS A 229 -10.60 -11.83 -14.48
C LYS A 229 -10.33 -10.41 -13.99
N PHE A 230 -10.86 -9.44 -14.71
CA PHE A 230 -11.02 -8.09 -14.18
C PHE A 230 -12.28 -8.01 -13.32
N PRO A 231 -12.27 -7.26 -12.21
CA PRO A 231 -13.47 -7.12 -11.38
C PRO A 231 -14.62 -6.48 -12.18
N THR A 232 -15.84 -6.86 -11.84
CA THR A 232 -17.05 -6.13 -12.27
C THR A 232 -17.28 -4.92 -11.36
N ALA A 233 -18.08 -3.94 -11.81
CA ALA A 233 -18.41 -2.77 -11.00
C ALA A 233 -19.04 -3.17 -9.65
N ALA A 234 -19.91 -4.18 -9.63
CA ALA A 234 -20.57 -4.69 -8.43
C ALA A 234 -19.62 -5.39 -7.45
N GLN A 235 -18.45 -5.86 -7.91
CA GLN A 235 -17.43 -6.45 -7.05
C GLN A 235 -16.54 -5.40 -6.38
N THR A 236 -16.51 -4.17 -6.92
CA THR A 236 -15.76 -3.07 -6.31
C THR A 236 -16.57 -2.36 -5.22
N THR A 237 -15.92 -2.10 -4.10
CA THR A 237 -16.41 -1.39 -2.92
C THR A 237 -15.62 -0.09 -2.67
N ALA A 238 -16.09 0.74 -1.74
CA ALA A 238 -15.41 2.02 -1.46
C ALA A 238 -14.04 1.77 -0.81
N TYR A 239 -13.10 2.70 -1.02
CA TYR A 239 -11.79 2.69 -0.37
C TYR A 239 -11.87 3.26 1.05
N ASP A 240 -11.39 2.50 2.05
CA ASP A 240 -11.22 3.00 3.41
C ASP A 240 -9.76 3.41 3.65
N ASN A 241 -9.56 4.72 3.59
CA ASN A 241 -8.27 5.34 3.86
C ASN A 241 -7.80 5.16 5.32
N ALA A 242 -8.70 5.08 6.29
CA ALA A 242 -8.34 4.92 7.69
C ALA A 242 -7.85 3.49 7.97
N ALA A 243 -8.53 2.47 7.43
CA ALA A 243 -8.06 1.09 7.49
C ALA A 243 -6.71 0.91 6.77
N ALA A 244 -6.55 1.49 5.57
CA ALA A 244 -5.30 1.45 4.82
C ALA A 244 -4.14 2.15 5.55
N GLU A 245 -4.39 3.32 6.16
CA GLU A 245 -3.41 4.04 6.98
C GLU A 245 -2.99 3.22 8.22
N LYS A 246 -3.96 2.63 8.92
CA LYS A 246 -3.70 1.77 10.07
C LYS A 246 -2.86 0.54 9.69
N TRP A 247 -3.19 -0.10 8.56
CA TRP A 247 -2.40 -1.22 8.05
C TRP A 247 -0.98 -0.78 7.67
N TYR A 248 -0.83 0.32 6.93
CA TYR A 248 0.48 0.85 6.52
C TYR A 248 1.38 1.12 7.74
N ASN A 249 0.83 1.79 8.76
CA ASN A 249 1.54 2.08 10.01
C ASN A 249 1.79 0.83 10.88
N THR A 250 1.30 -0.36 10.49
CA THR A 250 1.57 -1.62 11.19
C THR A 250 2.55 -2.50 10.40
N ALA A 251 2.31 -2.64 9.10
CA ALA A 251 3.01 -3.60 8.25
C ALA A 251 4.24 -3.01 7.56
N VAL A 252 4.17 -1.73 7.16
CA VAL A 252 5.16 -1.10 6.28
C VAL A 252 6.06 -0.15 7.06
N ASN A 253 5.45 0.76 7.82
CA ASN A 253 6.15 1.78 8.60
C ASN A 253 5.71 1.74 10.07
N PRO A 254 6.05 0.65 10.80
CA PRO A 254 5.70 0.52 12.20
C PRO A 254 6.35 1.61 13.04
N LYS A 255 5.54 2.40 13.73
CA LYS A 255 5.98 3.53 14.56
C LYS A 255 5.30 3.52 15.93
N PRO A 256 5.99 3.99 16.99
CA PRO A 256 5.35 4.24 18.27
C PRO A 256 4.36 5.41 18.18
N ASP A 257 3.47 5.50 19.16
CA ASP A 257 2.53 6.63 19.32
C ASP A 257 2.29 6.82 20.82
N LEU A 258 2.96 7.79 21.45
CA LEU A 258 2.93 7.97 22.89
C LEU A 258 1.82 8.97 23.27
N VAL A 259 0.80 8.47 23.95
CA VAL A 259 -0.34 9.26 24.40
C VAL A 259 -0.37 9.36 25.93
N ILE A 260 -0.78 10.52 26.45
CA ILE A 260 -1.10 10.67 27.87
C ILE A 260 -2.57 10.29 28.09
N THR A 261 -2.80 9.10 28.63
CA THR A 261 -4.16 8.62 28.90
C THR A 261 -4.76 9.22 30.17
N LYS A 262 -3.94 9.41 31.20
CA LYS A 262 -4.35 9.97 32.51
C LYS A 262 -3.29 10.93 33.05
N ALA A 263 -3.74 12.07 33.58
CA ALA A 263 -2.94 13.02 34.32
C ALA A 263 -3.81 13.55 35.47
N TYR A 264 -3.39 13.36 36.72
CA TYR A 264 -4.16 13.80 37.88
C TYR A 264 -3.28 14.06 39.11
N LYS A 265 -3.79 14.90 40.01
CA LYS A 265 -3.13 15.26 41.27
C LYS A 265 -3.63 14.40 42.42
N SER A 266 -2.70 14.02 43.30
CA SER A 266 -3.03 13.51 44.64
C SER A 266 -1.93 13.97 45.62
N GLY A 267 -2.33 14.83 46.57
CA GLY A 267 -1.41 15.58 47.43
C GLY A 267 -0.40 16.41 46.63
N ASN A 268 0.87 16.37 47.03
CA ASN A 268 1.96 17.08 46.36
C ASN A 268 2.50 16.37 45.11
N TYR A 269 1.88 15.27 44.69
CA TYR A 269 2.32 14.49 43.54
C TYR A 269 1.36 14.62 42.36
N LEU A 270 1.93 14.57 41.16
CA LEU A 270 1.25 14.41 39.88
C LEU A 270 1.49 12.99 39.40
N TYR A 271 0.42 12.32 38.98
CA TYR A 271 0.44 10.99 38.41
C TYR A 271 0.14 11.10 36.92
N VAL A 272 1.08 10.67 36.07
CA VAL A 272 0.98 10.74 34.61
C VAL A 272 1.07 9.34 34.03
N THR A 273 0.07 8.90 33.29
CA THR A 273 0.07 7.60 32.61
C THR A 273 0.32 7.80 31.12
N VAL A 274 1.50 7.38 30.68
CA VAL A 274 1.90 7.36 29.27
C VAL A 274 1.63 5.96 28.72
N LYS A 275 0.97 5.88 27.58
CA LYS A 275 0.71 4.62 26.85
C LYS A 275 1.31 4.74 25.46
N ASN A 276 1.99 3.69 24.99
CA ASN A 276 2.30 3.54 23.59
C ASN A 276 1.14 2.82 22.89
N GLN A 277 0.32 3.56 22.16
CA GLN A 277 -0.78 3.00 21.36
C GLN A 277 -0.37 2.72 19.90
N GLY A 278 0.90 3.01 19.55
CA GLY A 278 1.48 2.71 18.25
C GLY A 278 1.86 1.25 18.11
N THR A 279 2.43 0.91 16.97
CA THR A 279 2.68 -0.47 16.52
C THR A 279 4.13 -0.91 16.73
N ALA A 280 5.04 0.05 16.95
CA ALA A 280 6.44 -0.22 17.30
C ALA A 280 6.73 0.18 18.74
N SER A 281 7.82 -0.36 19.30
CA SER A 281 8.35 0.10 20.58
C SER A 281 8.84 1.54 20.46
N SER A 282 8.60 2.36 21.49
CA SER A 282 9.18 3.69 21.57
C SER A 282 10.62 3.64 22.05
N GLY A 283 11.42 4.61 21.62
CA GLY A 283 12.68 4.93 22.29
C GLY A 283 12.45 5.57 23.66
N VAL A 284 13.54 5.84 24.37
CA VAL A 284 13.51 6.61 25.62
C VAL A 284 13.25 8.09 25.32
N CYS A 285 12.42 8.74 26.12
CA CYS A 285 12.09 10.16 25.96
C CYS A 285 11.88 10.87 27.31
N TYR A 286 11.43 12.12 27.27
CA TYR A 286 11.05 12.88 28.45
C TYR A 286 9.59 13.31 28.35
N THR A 287 8.85 13.04 29.43
CA THR A 287 7.54 13.65 29.66
C THR A 287 7.75 14.90 30.49
N ARG A 288 7.28 16.06 30.03
CA ARG A 288 7.35 17.32 30.78
C ARG A 288 6.00 17.66 31.38
N ALA A 289 5.96 17.95 32.67
CA ALA A 289 4.85 18.62 33.34
C ALA A 289 5.22 20.08 33.57
N TRP A 290 4.33 21.04 33.31
CA TRP A 290 4.60 22.47 33.54
C TRP A 290 3.36 23.27 33.92
N TYR A 291 3.61 24.39 34.61
CA TYR A 291 2.65 25.43 34.94
C TYR A 291 3.39 26.78 34.96
N GLY A 292 3.02 27.70 34.07
CA GLY A 292 3.82 28.91 33.82
C GLY A 292 5.26 28.56 33.42
N THR A 293 6.23 29.17 34.09
CA THR A 293 7.67 28.92 33.88
C THR A 293 8.21 27.71 34.63
N TYR A 294 7.47 27.16 35.60
CA TYR A 294 7.90 26.00 36.36
C TYR A 294 7.63 24.71 35.59
N TYR A 295 8.62 23.84 35.51
CA TYR A 295 8.46 22.52 34.90
C TYR A 295 9.22 21.41 35.65
N LYS A 296 8.79 20.18 35.40
CA LYS A 296 9.48 18.95 35.80
C LYS A 296 9.55 18.00 34.61
N ASN A 297 10.77 17.53 34.32
CA ASN A 297 10.99 16.47 33.35
C ASN A 297 10.92 15.12 34.06
N ILE A 298 10.24 14.17 33.43
CA ILE A 298 10.05 12.80 33.88
C ILE A 298 10.72 11.91 32.84
N TYR A 299 11.74 11.16 33.25
CA TYR A 299 12.39 10.20 32.36
C TYR A 299 11.41 9.08 31.99
N THR A 300 11.10 8.98 30.71
CA THR A 300 10.11 8.05 30.17
C THR A 300 10.85 6.95 29.42
N TYR A 301 10.96 5.78 30.07
CA TYR A 301 11.52 4.56 29.45
C TYR A 301 10.79 4.20 28.16
N GLY A 302 11.49 3.52 27.25
CA GLY A 302 10.88 2.96 26.05
C GLY A 302 9.73 2.02 26.40
N LEU A 303 8.60 2.18 25.71
CA LEU A 303 7.40 1.39 25.90
C LEU A 303 7.18 0.51 24.67
N LYS A 304 7.00 -0.79 24.87
CA LYS A 304 6.53 -1.70 23.81
C LYS A 304 5.15 -1.26 23.31
N SER A 305 4.78 -1.66 22.10
CA SER A 305 3.42 -1.46 21.57
C SER A 305 2.37 -1.97 22.58
N GLY A 306 1.34 -1.17 22.84
CA GLY A 306 0.27 -1.45 23.79
C GLY A 306 0.61 -1.24 25.27
N ALA A 307 1.90 -1.13 25.62
CA ALA A 307 2.33 -0.97 27.01
C ALA A 307 2.06 0.45 27.53
N TYR A 308 1.90 0.56 28.85
CA TYR A 308 1.76 1.84 29.54
C TYR A 308 2.61 1.86 30.81
N LYS A 309 2.93 3.07 31.27
CA LYS A 309 3.58 3.30 32.56
C LYS A 309 3.02 4.54 33.22
N THR A 310 2.74 4.44 34.52
CA THR A 310 2.36 5.57 35.35
C THR A 310 3.57 6.08 36.12
N TYR A 311 3.83 7.36 35.98
CA TYR A 311 4.91 8.07 36.66
C TYR A 311 4.34 8.92 37.78
N LYS A 312 4.98 8.87 38.94
CA LYS A 312 4.70 9.73 40.08
C LYS A 312 5.82 10.78 40.17
N VAL A 313 5.46 12.05 40.09
CA VAL A 313 6.42 13.16 40.18
C VAL A 313 5.94 14.17 41.21
N TYR A 314 6.85 14.71 42.01
CA TYR A 314 6.53 15.85 42.88
C TYR A 314 6.21 17.07 42.01
N PHE A 315 5.04 17.65 42.20
CA PHE A 315 4.58 18.81 41.44
C PHE A 315 3.66 19.67 42.33
N LYS A 316 4.12 20.86 42.70
CA LYS A 316 3.46 21.69 43.72
C LYS A 316 2.16 22.36 43.27
N TYR A 317 1.95 22.53 41.96
CA TYR A 317 0.77 23.23 41.45
C TYR A 317 -0.42 22.28 41.26
N LYS A 318 -1.63 22.82 41.51
CA LYS A 318 -2.90 22.08 41.36
C LYS A 318 -3.28 21.84 39.90
N HIS A 319 -2.89 22.77 39.03
CA HIS A 319 -3.18 22.72 37.60
C HIS A 319 -1.89 22.73 36.79
N GLY A 320 -1.96 22.24 35.55
CA GLY A 320 -0.84 22.30 34.63
C GLY A 320 -1.12 21.55 33.33
N THR A 321 -0.07 21.43 32.53
CA THR A 321 -0.09 20.60 31.33
C THR A 321 1.05 19.60 31.40
N VAL A 322 0.80 18.40 30.89
CA VAL A 322 1.80 17.37 30.66
C VAL A 322 1.90 17.07 29.17
N LYS A 323 3.11 16.81 28.69
CA LYS A 323 3.36 16.34 27.32
C LYS A 323 4.44 15.27 27.31
N THR A 324 4.14 14.10 26.77
CA THR A 324 5.12 13.04 26.53
C THR A 324 5.92 13.32 25.26
N ASP A 325 7.12 12.77 25.20
CA ASP A 325 8.12 13.10 24.18
C ASP A 325 8.25 14.61 23.90
N TYR A 326 8.39 15.40 24.98
CA TYR A 326 8.38 16.86 24.89
C TYR A 326 9.43 17.41 23.91
N ASN A 327 10.56 16.72 23.78
CA ASN A 327 11.68 17.09 22.89
C ASN A 327 11.59 16.47 21.49
N LYS A 328 10.51 15.75 21.15
CA LYS A 328 10.32 15.07 19.84
C LYS A 328 11.48 14.14 19.47
N LYS A 329 11.94 13.34 20.45
CA LYS A 329 13.04 12.38 20.25
C LYS A 329 12.57 11.09 19.59
N VAL A 330 11.30 10.76 19.74
CA VAL A 330 10.68 9.56 19.18
C VAL A 330 9.95 9.99 17.91
N SER A 331 10.19 9.31 16.78
CA SER A 331 9.38 9.55 15.59
C SER A 331 8.03 8.85 15.75
N GLU A 332 7.02 9.60 16.14
CA GLU A 332 5.70 9.05 16.44
C GLU A 332 4.74 9.11 15.25
N ILE A 333 3.66 8.34 15.33
CA ILE A 333 2.54 8.41 14.37
C ILE A 333 1.81 9.75 14.51
N ASN A 334 1.53 10.19 15.75
CA ASN A 334 0.74 11.39 15.99
C ASN A 334 1.21 12.20 17.21
N GLU A 335 2.17 13.10 16.97
CA GLU A 335 2.72 14.06 17.93
C GLU A 335 1.71 14.98 18.65
N ASN A 336 0.50 15.11 18.08
CA ASN A 336 -0.51 16.03 18.60
C ASN A 336 -1.32 15.41 19.75
N ASN A 337 -1.27 14.09 19.94
CA ASN A 337 -1.99 13.41 21.02
C ASN A 337 -1.17 13.31 22.33
N ASN A 338 0.06 13.82 22.32
CA ASN A 338 1.03 13.61 23.40
C ASN A 338 0.75 14.47 24.65
N GLY A 339 -0.21 15.41 24.57
CA GLY A 339 -0.46 16.43 25.60
C GLY A 339 -1.79 16.26 26.35
N LYS A 340 -1.81 16.63 27.64
CA LYS A 340 -3.03 16.67 28.46
C LYS A 340 -2.92 17.69 29.59
N SER A 341 -3.98 18.44 29.85
CA SER A 341 -4.09 19.30 31.04
C SER A 341 -4.68 18.53 32.22
N PHE A 342 -4.34 18.95 33.44
CA PHE A 342 -4.81 18.34 34.70
C PHE A 342 -5.13 19.38 35.76
#